data_AF-A0A1H6LF00-F1
#
_entry.id   AF-A0A1H6LF00-F1
#
_cell.length_a   1.000
_cell.length_b   1.000
_cell.length_c   1.000
_cell.angle_alpha   90.00
_cell.angle_beta   90.00
_cell.angle_gamma   90.00
#
_symmetry.space_group_name_H-M   'P 1'
#
loop_
_entity.id
_entity.type
_entity.pdbx_description
1 polymer ?
#
loop_
_entity_poly.entity_id
_entity_poly.type
_entity_poly.pdbx_seq_one_letter_code
_entity_poly.pdbx_strand_id
1 'polypeptide(L)'
;IFSDETKNTVYIGRIFIDSIYHRKGYGTHLMECIEKYYPFAEEFNLDTPSWNVRTNAFYEKLGYQIIKEEDGFVFYRKTRKGTSKF
;
A
#
# COMPACT_ATOMS: atom_id res chain seq x y z
N ILE A 1 6.28 -25.21 -15.48
CA ILE A 1 6.48 -23.78 -15.82
C ILE A 1 5.64 -23.01 -14.82
N PHE A 2 6.25 -22.46 -13.78
CA PHE A 2 5.53 -21.53 -12.89
C PHE A 2 5.60 -20.18 -13.57
N SER A 3 4.47 -19.72 -14.10
CA SER A 3 4.34 -18.39 -14.69
C SER A 3 4.53 -17.37 -13.58
N ASP A 4 5.63 -16.64 -13.66
CA ASP A 4 5.89 -15.48 -12.83
C ASP A 4 4.93 -14.36 -13.27
N GLU A 5 3.75 -14.31 -12.66
CA GLU A 5 2.66 -13.33 -12.88
C GLU A 5 2.97 -11.94 -12.28
N THR A 6 4.23 -11.63 -12.00
CA THR A 6 4.66 -10.42 -11.27
C THR A 6 4.67 -9.12 -12.08
N LYS A 7 4.21 -9.13 -13.34
CA LYS A 7 4.45 -7.99 -14.26
C LYS A 7 3.72 -6.68 -13.90
N ASN A 8 2.65 -6.72 -13.11
CA ASN A 8 1.83 -5.53 -12.81
C ASN A 8 1.76 -5.23 -11.30
N THR A 9 2.78 -5.60 -10.52
CA THR A 9 2.78 -5.37 -9.07
C THR A 9 3.91 -4.43 -8.63
N VAL A 10 3.61 -3.54 -7.69
CA VAL A 10 4.59 -2.66 -7.04
C VAL A 10 4.65 -2.98 -5.54
N TYR A 11 5.87 -3.16 -5.02
CA TYR A 11 6.11 -3.24 -3.59
C TYR A 11 6.56 -1.87 -3.07
N ILE A 12 5.80 -1.32 -2.14
CA ILE A 12 6.13 -0.06 -1.46
C ILE A 12 6.96 -0.43 -0.23
N GLY A 13 8.25 -0.13 -0.29
CA GLY A 13 9.16 -0.31 0.83
C GLY A 13 8.90 0.71 1.95
N ARG A 14 9.99 1.25 2.51
CA ARG A 14 9.88 2.14 3.67
C ARG A 14 9.39 3.54 3.28
N ILE A 15 8.27 3.96 3.88
CA ILE A 15 7.84 5.36 3.92
C ILE A 15 7.94 5.90 5.34
N PHE A 16 8.38 7.16 5.48
CA PHE A 16 8.45 7.84 6.77
C PHE A 16 8.07 9.31 6.61
N ILE A 17 7.27 9.82 7.54
CA ILE A 17 6.90 11.22 7.65
C ILE A 17 7.22 11.63 9.07
N ASP A 18 7.96 12.73 9.23
CA ASP A 18 8.26 13.28 10.56
C ASP A 18 6.96 13.59 11.33
N SER A 19 7.00 13.38 12.65
CA SER A 19 5.83 13.54 13.50
C SER A 19 5.26 14.95 13.50
N ILE A 20 6.08 15.97 13.27
CA ILE A 20 5.64 17.38 13.17
C ILE A 20 4.78 17.64 11.91
N TYR A 21 4.79 16.70 10.95
CA TYR A 21 4.04 16.77 9.71
C TYR A 21 2.85 15.80 9.67
N HIS A 22 2.58 15.10 10.76
CA HIS A 22 1.43 14.18 10.85
C HIS A 22 0.10 14.92 10.82
N ARG A 23 -0.95 14.22 10.37
CA ARG A 23 -2.34 14.74 10.27
C ARG A 23 -2.52 15.96 9.36
N LYS A 24 -1.55 16.23 8.47
CA LYS A 24 -1.60 17.28 7.44
C LYS A 24 -1.90 16.76 6.03
N GLY A 25 -2.27 15.48 5.89
CA GLY A 25 -2.59 14.87 4.59
C GLY A 25 -1.39 14.35 3.78
N TYR A 26 -0.14 14.63 4.19
CA TYR A 26 1.05 14.23 3.43
C TYR A 26 1.18 12.72 3.20
N GLY A 27 0.77 11.89 4.16
CA GLY A 27 0.78 10.43 3.99
C GLY A 27 -0.15 9.99 2.85
N THR A 28 -1.38 10.51 2.85
CA THR A 28 -2.35 10.24 1.78
C THR A 28 -1.82 10.73 0.44
N HIS A 29 -1.33 11.96 0.38
CA HIS A 29 -0.80 12.54 -0.85
C HIS A 29 0.41 11.77 -1.39
N LEU A 30 1.32 11.33 -0.51
CA LEU A 30 2.46 10.50 -0.88
C LEU A 30 2.00 9.19 -1.54
N MET A 31 1.02 8.50 -0.95
CA MET A 31 0.50 7.26 -1.49
C MET A 31 -0.21 7.48 -2.85
N GLU A 32 -0.97 8.57 -2.99
CA GLU A 32 -1.56 8.96 -4.28
C GLU A 32 -0.49 9.22 -5.36
N CYS A 33 0.61 9.89 -5.00
CA CYS A 33 1.73 10.12 -5.91
C CYS A 33 2.37 8.80 -6.35
N ILE A 34 2.61 7.87 -5.43
CA ILE A 34 3.15 6.54 -5.74
C ILE A 34 2.21 5.80 -6.70
N GLU A 35 0.91 5.75 -6.37
CA GLU A 35 -0.10 5.06 -7.19
C GLU A 35 -0.21 5.66 -8.61
N LYS A 36 -0.09 6.99 -8.75
CA LYS A 36 -0.08 7.68 -10.05
C LYS A 36 1.23 7.48 -10.82
N TYR A 37 2.36 7.36 -10.13
CA TYR A 37 3.68 7.20 -10.75
C TYR A 37 3.87 5.81 -11.36
N TYR A 38 3.15 4.81 -10.86
CA TYR A 38 3.13 3.46 -11.40
C TYR A 38 1.77 3.11 -12.04
N PRO A 39 1.40 3.77 -13.16
CA PRO A 39 0.09 3.58 -13.79
C PRO A 39 -0.07 2.23 -14.49
N PHE A 40 0.98 1.40 -14.56
CA PHE A 40 0.89 0.02 -15.04
C PHE A 40 0.57 -0.98 -13.91
N ALA A 41 0.69 -0.57 -12.64
CA ALA A 41 0.47 -1.45 -11.52
C ALA A 41 -1.03 -1.73 -11.32
N GLU A 42 -1.36 -3.01 -11.25
CA GLU A 42 -2.66 -3.55 -10.85
C GLU A 42 -2.71 -3.78 -9.34
N GLU A 43 -1.57 -4.04 -8.71
CA GLU A 43 -1.47 -4.26 -7.27
C GLU A 43 -0.36 -3.44 -6.62
N PHE A 44 -0.65 -2.87 -5.45
CA PHE A 44 0.33 -2.27 -4.55
C PHE A 44 0.40 -3.08 -3.27
N ASN A 45 1.59 -3.54 -2.92
CA ASN A 45 1.84 -4.35 -1.73
C ASN A 45 2.77 -3.61 -0.77
N LEU A 46 2.58 -3.79 0.53
CA LEU A 46 3.46 -3.26 1.58
C LEU A 46 3.33 -4.09 2.86
N ASP A 47 4.25 -3.88 3.78
CA ASP A 47 4.19 -4.44 5.13
C ASP A 47 4.36 -3.34 6.20
N THR A 48 3.83 -3.60 7.38
CA THR A 48 4.08 -2.77 8.57
C THR A 48 4.16 -3.67 9.80
N PRO A 49 4.95 -3.32 10.83
CA PRO A 49 4.91 -4.03 12.10
C PRO A 49 3.50 -4.01 12.71
N SER A 50 3.06 -5.15 13.26
CA SER A 50 1.70 -5.32 13.81
C SER A 50 1.44 -4.42 15.02
N TRP A 51 2.47 -4.11 15.80
CA TRP A 51 2.37 -3.20 16.95
C TRP A 51 2.16 -1.74 16.55
N ASN A 52 2.35 -1.36 15.28
CA ASN A 52 2.17 0.02 14.83
C ASN A 52 0.70 0.31 14.47
N VAL A 53 -0.16 0.34 15.49
CA VAL A 53 -1.62 0.49 15.35
C VAL A 53 -2.01 1.65 14.43
N ARG A 54 -1.29 2.78 14.55
CA ARG A 54 -1.57 3.97 13.74
C ARG A 54 -1.32 3.74 12.25
N THR A 55 -0.21 3.10 11.90
CA THR A 55 0.14 2.83 10.50
C THR A 55 -0.79 1.79 9.89
N ASN A 56 -1.14 0.74 10.63
CA ASN A 56 -2.13 -0.26 10.20
C ASN A 56 -3.48 0.41 9.89
N ALA A 57 -4.02 1.20 10.83
CA ALA A 57 -5.27 1.93 10.62
C ALA A 57 -5.20 2.95 9.46
N PHE A 58 -4.01 3.50 9.18
CA PHE A 58 -3.80 4.40 8.04
C PHE A 58 -3.95 3.66 6.70
N TYR A 59 -3.33 2.50 6.54
CA TYR A 59 -3.41 1.75 5.28
C TYR A 59 -4.80 1.17 5.02
N GLU A 60 -5.48 0.66 6.04
CA GLU A 60 -6.88 0.24 5.94
C GLU A 60 -7.79 1.38 5.46
N LYS A 61 -7.62 2.58 6.03
CA LYS A 61 -8.36 3.78 5.61
C LYS A 61 -8.12 4.16 4.15
N LEU A 62 -6.93 3.86 3.62
CA LEU A 62 -6.59 4.09 2.21
C LEU A 62 -7.11 2.99 1.27
N GLY A 63 -7.81 1.98 1.80
CA GLY A 63 -8.39 0.88 1.05
C GLY A 63 -7.41 -0.25 0.76
N TYR A 64 -6.28 -0.32 1.47
CA TYR A 64 -5.45 -1.52 1.49
C TYR A 64 -6.14 -2.58 2.36
N GLN A 65 -6.03 -3.84 1.95
CA GLN A 65 -6.59 -5.00 2.63
C GLN A 65 -5.47 -5.86 3.18
N ILE A 66 -5.67 -6.42 4.37
CA ILE A 66 -4.74 -7.38 4.97
C ILE A 66 -4.77 -8.67 4.14
N ILE A 67 -3.59 -9.13 3.73
CA ILE A 67 -3.41 -10.40 3.01
C ILE A 67 -2.93 -11.50 3.95
N LYS A 68 -2.01 -11.15 4.87
CA LYS A 68 -1.51 -12.07 5.89
C LYS A 68 -0.88 -11.31 7.05
N GLU A 69 -0.73 -12.00 8.17
CA GLU A 69 0.09 -11.59 9.30
C GLU A 69 1.11 -12.70 9.59
N GLU A 70 2.39 -12.35 9.67
CA GLU A 70 3.48 -13.31 9.85
C GLU A 70 4.68 -12.60 10.47
N ASP A 71 5.38 -13.26 11.39
CA ASP A 71 6.62 -12.77 12.04
C ASP A 71 6.54 -11.36 12.65
N GLY A 72 5.37 -10.96 13.15
CA GLY A 72 5.15 -9.65 13.75
C GLY A 72 4.90 -8.52 12.74
N PHE A 73 4.62 -8.86 11.48
CA PHE A 73 4.26 -7.94 10.41
C PHE A 73 2.85 -8.21 9.88
N VAL A 74 2.18 -7.16 9.44
CA VAL A 74 0.92 -7.19 8.71
C VAL A 74 1.22 -6.80 7.27
N PHE A 75 0.83 -7.68 6.35
CA PHE A 75 1.05 -7.50 4.91
C PHE A 75 -0.25 -7.03 4.27
N TYR A 76 -0.16 -5.93 3.54
CA TYR A 76 -1.27 -5.24 2.92
C TYR A 76 -1.18 -5.28 1.40
N ARG A 77 -2.35 -5.32 0.74
CA ARG A 77 -2.49 -5.16 -0.71
C ARG A 77 -3.63 -4.21 -1.05
N LYS A 78 -3.43 -3.38 -2.07
CA LYS A 78 -4.48 -2.62 -2.74
C LYS A 78 -4.51 -2.98 -4.21
N THR A 79 -5.63 -3.49 -4.68
CA THR A 79 -5.88 -3.73 -6.10
C THR A 79 -6.46 -2.47 -6.72
N ARG A 80 -5.95 -2.09 -7.89
CA ARG A 80 -6.51 -0.97 -8.64
C ARG A 80 -7.88 -1.40 -9.16
N LYS A 81 -8.92 -0.64 -8.81
CA LYS A 81 -10.24 -0.85 -9.40
C LYS A 81 -10.12 -0.67 -10.91
N GLY A 82 -10.42 -1.72 -11.67
CA GLY A 82 -10.46 -1.65 -13.12
C GLY A 82 -11.35 -0.47 -13.53
N THR A 83 -10.87 0.34 -14.47
CA THR A 83 -11.75 1.31 -15.12
C THR A 83 -12.84 0.48 -15.78
N SER A 84 -14.07 0.49 -15.23
CA SER A 84 -15.21 -0.10 -15.94
C SER A 84 -15.25 0.56 -17.31
N LYS A 85 -14.96 -0.24 -18.35
CA LYS A 85 -15.30 0.14 -19.72
C LYS A 85 -16.83 0.17 -19.74
N PHE A 86 -17.38 1.38 -19.68
CA PHE A 86 -18.73 1.64 -20.15
C PHE A 86 -18.78 1.38 -21.65
#